data_AF-A0A5C7R7L5-F1
#
_entry.id   AF-A0A5C7R7L5-F1
#
_cell.length_a   1.000
_cell.length_b   1.000
_cell.length_c   1.000
_cell.angle_alpha   90.00
_cell.angle_beta   90.00
_cell.angle_gamma   90.00
#
_symmetry.space_group_name_H-M   'P 1'
#
loop_
_entity.id
_entity.type
_entity.pdbx_description
1 polymer ?
#
loop_
_entity_poly.entity_id
_entity_poly.type
_entity_poly.pdbx_seq_one_letter_code
_entity_poly.pdbx_strand_id
1 'polypeptide(L)'
;MAMPPSPDSLDYAARVDFVVELAGRLHAYGTTAHRLEGSVTAVSARLGLDCEAWSNPTGMILSFGEAGRGRRDTVRVIRSSPGTIDLYKLSETDRIADAVTSGAMGLDAGFEAMRALDRPPSCLSLILTAFAFRLSAASAAGLPRLPWLDTAVAGTTGSLLGLLAVAT
;
A
#
# COMPACT_ATOMS: atom_id res chain seq x y z
N MET A 1 27.04 21.69 17.97
CA MET A 1 27.32 22.06 16.58
C MET A 1 27.09 20.83 15.73
N ALA A 2 25.93 20.69 15.09
CA ALA A 2 25.62 19.53 14.26
C ALA A 2 26.45 19.63 12.98
N MET A 3 27.33 18.65 12.76
CA MET A 3 28.12 18.56 11.54
C MET A 3 27.17 18.33 10.36
N PRO A 4 27.29 19.08 9.25
CA PRO A 4 26.43 18.87 8.10
C PRO A 4 26.60 17.45 7.55
N PRO A 5 25.52 16.81 7.08
CA PRO A 5 25.57 15.44 6.57
C PRO A 5 26.54 15.34 5.38
N SER A 6 27.40 14.33 5.39
CA SER A 6 28.23 13.96 4.23
C SER A 6 27.34 13.41 3.11
N PRO A 7 27.75 13.50 1.83
CA PRO A 7 26.95 12.99 0.70
C PRO A 7 26.52 11.52 0.85
N ASP A 8 27.36 10.65 1.42
CA ASP A 8 26.98 9.26 1.72
C ASP A 8 25.84 9.15 2.75
N SER A 9 25.78 10.07 3.72
CA SER A 9 24.69 10.11 4.70
C SER A 9 23.38 10.63 4.13
N LEU A 10 23.41 11.42 3.04
CA LEU A 10 22.21 11.81 2.31
C LEU A 10 21.59 10.62 1.57
N ASP A 11 22.43 9.75 0.99
CA ASP A 11 21.98 8.50 0.35
C ASP A 11 21.45 7.48 1.37
N TYR A 12 22.09 7.36 2.54
CA TYR A 12 21.56 6.54 3.65
C TYR A 12 20.19 7.05 4.11
N ALA A 13 20.04 8.35 4.34
CA ALA A 13 18.79 8.95 4.78
C ALA A 13 17.66 8.73 3.76
N ALA A 14 17.93 8.91 2.47
CA ALA A 14 16.95 8.68 1.41
C ALA A 14 16.46 7.22 1.36
N ARG A 15 17.35 6.25 1.52
CA ARG A 15 16.99 4.82 1.58
C ARG A 15 16.15 4.50 2.82
N VAL A 16 16.52 5.03 3.98
CA VAL A 16 15.74 4.87 5.22
C VAL A 16 14.34 5.46 5.08
N ASP A 17 14.24 6.69 4.56
CA ASP A 17 12.96 7.37 4.38
C ASP A 17 12.07 6.62 3.38
N PHE A 18 12.66 6.01 2.34
CA PHE A 18 11.90 5.20 1.38
C PHE A 18 11.28 3.97 2.04
N VAL A 19 12.06 3.26 2.86
CA VAL A 19 11.54 2.10 3.60
C VAL A 19 10.48 2.50 4.61
N VAL A 20 10.65 3.64 5.29
CA VAL A 20 9.66 4.18 6.23
C VAL A 20 8.33 4.48 5.53
N GLU A 21 8.37 5.13 4.37
CA GLU A 21 7.19 5.42 3.55
C GLU A 21 6.51 4.14 3.07
N LEU A 22 7.30 3.19 2.56
CA LEU A 22 6.82 1.87 2.15
C LEU A 22 6.09 1.16 3.30
N ALA A 23 6.73 1.07 4.47
CA ALA A 23 6.16 0.42 5.64
C ALA A 23 4.84 1.08 6.08
N GLY A 24 4.80 2.42 6.10
CA GLY A 24 3.60 3.19 6.41
C GLY A 24 2.44 2.86 5.47
N ARG A 25 2.71 2.76 4.16
CA ARG A 25 1.71 2.43 3.14
C ARG A 25 1.22 1.00 3.22
N LEU A 26 2.13 0.02 3.36
CA LEU A 26 1.75 -1.39 3.53
C LEU A 26 0.82 -1.57 4.72
N HIS A 27 1.10 -0.89 5.84
CA HIS A 27 0.24 -0.90 7.02
C HIS A 27 -1.10 -0.23 6.76
N ALA A 28 -1.11 0.95 6.13
CA ALA A 28 -2.32 1.68 5.81
C ALA A 28 -3.26 0.92 4.86
N TYR A 29 -2.72 0.11 3.95
CA TYR A 29 -3.48 -0.70 2.99
C TYR A 29 -3.90 -2.08 3.52
N GLY A 30 -3.61 -2.37 4.79
CA GLY A 30 -4.14 -3.54 5.49
C GLY A 30 -3.35 -4.83 5.32
N THR A 31 -2.03 -4.75 5.09
CA THR A 31 -1.18 -5.95 5.13
C THR A 31 -1.14 -6.57 6.54
N THR A 32 -0.82 -7.86 6.64
CA THR A 32 -0.63 -8.51 7.95
C THR A 32 0.73 -8.12 8.55
N ALA A 33 0.82 -8.02 9.88
CA ALA A 33 2.06 -7.66 10.58
C ALA A 33 3.26 -8.51 10.13
N HIS A 34 3.10 -9.82 10.06
CA HIS A 34 4.16 -10.73 9.63
C HIS A 34 4.62 -10.48 8.19
N ARG A 35 3.69 -10.22 7.25
CA ARG A 35 4.06 -9.88 5.87
C ARG A 35 4.70 -8.50 5.77
N LEU A 36 4.25 -7.52 6.56
CA LEU A 36 4.86 -6.20 6.64
C LEU A 36 6.32 -6.32 7.06
N GLU A 37 6.56 -6.94 8.21
CA GLU A 37 7.89 -7.07 8.81
C GLU A 37 8.85 -7.79 7.86
N GLY A 38 8.40 -8.89 7.25
CA GLY A 38 9.18 -9.62 6.24
C GLY A 38 9.49 -8.77 5.01
N SER A 39 8.51 -8.05 4.47
CA SER A 39 8.69 -7.24 3.25
C SER A 39 9.61 -6.04 3.49
N VAL A 40 9.42 -5.33 4.61
CA VAL A 40 10.26 -4.21 5.03
C VAL A 40 11.70 -4.65 5.24
N THR A 41 11.91 -5.78 5.92
CA THR A 41 13.25 -6.34 6.14
C THR A 41 13.91 -6.73 4.83
N ALA A 42 13.18 -7.40 3.92
CA ALA A 42 13.71 -7.83 2.62
C ALA A 42 14.08 -6.64 1.72
N VAL A 43 13.23 -5.61 1.64
CA VAL A 43 13.50 -4.40 0.86
C VAL A 43 14.68 -3.63 1.44
N SER A 44 14.76 -3.50 2.77
CA SER A 44 15.89 -2.86 3.45
C SER A 44 17.22 -3.53 3.11
N ALA A 45 17.27 -4.87 3.18
CA ALA A 45 18.47 -5.63 2.86
C ALA A 45 18.93 -5.40 1.41
N ARG A 46 18.00 -5.36 0.45
CA ARG A 46 18.30 -5.06 -0.96
C ARG A 46 18.80 -3.63 -1.18
N LEU A 47 18.41 -2.69 -0.33
CA LEU A 47 18.91 -1.32 -0.33
C LEU A 47 20.21 -1.16 0.49
N GLY A 48 20.78 -2.23 1.03
CA GLY A 48 22.01 -2.17 1.83
C GLY A 48 21.80 -1.63 3.25
N LEU A 49 20.59 -1.80 3.79
CA LEU A 49 20.21 -1.42 5.15
C LEU A 49 19.93 -2.67 5.99
N ASP A 50 20.41 -2.68 7.24
CA ASP A 50 20.01 -3.64 8.26
C ASP A 50 18.79 -3.07 9.00
N CYS A 51 17.60 -3.62 8.75
CA CYS A 51 16.35 -3.17 9.38
C CYS A 51 15.74 -4.27 10.25
N GLU A 52 15.33 -3.92 11.47
CA GLU A 52 14.38 -4.70 12.26
C GLU A 52 13.06 -3.93 12.37
N ALA A 53 11.99 -4.56 11.90
CA ALA A 53 10.65 -4.02 11.92
C ALA A 53 9.81 -4.75 12.96
N TRP A 54 9.02 -3.99 13.72
CA TRP A 54 8.03 -4.52 14.63
C TRP A 54 6.71 -3.79 14.44
N SER A 55 5.66 -4.51 14.03
CA SER A 55 4.35 -3.95 13.73
C SER A 55 3.34 -4.26 14.83
N ASN A 56 2.55 -3.25 15.18
CA ASN A 56 1.33 -3.38 15.97
C ASN A 56 0.12 -2.88 15.14
N PRO A 57 -1.14 -3.06 15.59
CA PRO A 57 -2.31 -2.68 14.79
C PRO A 57 -2.47 -1.19 14.46
N THR A 58 -1.77 -0.28 15.16
CA THR A 58 -1.93 1.19 15.02
C THR A 58 -0.58 1.91 14.94
N GLY A 59 0.46 1.19 14.51
CA GLY A 59 1.80 1.70 14.51
C GLY A 59 2.86 0.63 14.35
N MET A 60 4.09 1.08 14.22
CA MET A 60 5.24 0.21 14.05
C MET A 60 6.51 0.92 14.52
N ILE A 61 7.53 0.12 14.82
CA ILE A 61 8.87 0.56 15.18
C ILE A 61 9.82 -0.03 14.16
N LEU A 62 10.61 0.83 13.51
CA LEU A 62 11.62 0.45 12.54
C LEU A 62 12.99 0.87 13.07
N SER A 63 13.92 -0.06 13.17
CA SER A 63 15.28 0.19 13.63
C SER A 63 16.26 -0.11 12.50
N PHE A 64 16.92 0.93 12.00
CA PHE A 64 17.83 0.88 10.86
C PHE A 64 19.30 0.99 11.30
N GLY A 65 20.15 0.25 10.61
CA GLY A 65 21.60 0.39 10.58
C GLY A 65 22.11 0.23 9.15
N GLU A 66 23.37 0.61 8.93
CA GLU A 66 24.03 0.43 7.65
C GLU A 66 24.65 -0.98 7.57
N ALA A 67 24.42 -1.68 6.45
CA ALA A 67 24.88 -3.05 6.29
C ALA A 67 26.40 -3.17 6.51
N GLY A 68 26.81 -4.07 7.40
CA GLY A 68 28.22 -4.33 7.71
C GLY A 68 28.86 -3.37 8.73
N ARG A 69 28.16 -2.32 9.18
CA ARG A 69 28.64 -1.45 10.28
C ARG A 69 28.21 -1.94 11.67
N GLY A 70 27.27 -2.88 11.74
CA GLY A 70 26.86 -3.56 12.99
C GLY A 70 26.18 -2.66 14.02
N ARG A 71 25.96 -1.37 13.71
CA ARG A 71 25.28 -0.42 14.59
C ARG A 71 24.00 0.08 13.96
N ARG A 72 22.92 0.05 14.75
CA ARG A 72 21.65 0.66 14.39
C ARG A 72 21.68 2.12 14.84
N ASP A 73 21.83 2.99 13.86
CA ASP A 73 22.02 4.42 14.11
C ASP A 73 20.69 5.19 14.03
N THR A 74 19.59 4.57 13.56
CA THR A 74 18.31 5.28 13.36
C THR A 74 17.11 4.46 13.76
N VAL A 75 16.31 4.96 14.70
CA VAL A 75 15.01 4.38 15.06
C VAL A 75 13.90 5.32 14.61
N ARG A 76 12.87 4.76 13.96
CA ARG A 76 11.66 5.45 13.51
C ARG A 76 10.45 4.80 14.17
N VAL A 77 9.65 5.61 14.84
CA VAL A 77 8.38 5.17 15.44
C VAL A 77 7.26 5.82 14.64
N ILE A 78 6.42 4.99 14.04
CA ILE A 78 5.33 5.43 13.17
C ILE A 78 4.02 5.14 13.90
N ARG A 79 3.18 6.16 14.02
CA ARG A 79 1.80 6.03 14.48
C ARG A 79 0.90 6.26 13.28
N SER A 80 -0.01 5.33 13.09
CA SER A 80 -0.96 5.37 11.98
C SER A 80 -2.37 5.23 12.53
N SER A 81 -3.30 5.97 11.94
CA SER A 81 -4.72 5.66 12.10
C SER A 81 -5.00 4.25 11.57
N PRO A 82 -6.05 3.57 12.05
CA PRO A 82 -6.45 2.29 11.48
C PRO A 82 -6.54 2.37 9.96
N GLY A 83 -5.75 1.54 9.28
CA GLY A 83 -5.73 1.45 7.82
C GLY A 83 -7.06 0.94 7.26
N THR A 84 -7.32 1.24 6.00
CA THR A 84 -8.43 0.64 5.24
C THR A 84 -7.85 -0.36 4.26
N ILE A 85 -8.44 -1.56 4.17
CA ILE A 85 -7.95 -2.59 3.26
C ILE A 85 -8.13 -2.12 1.82
N ASP A 86 -7.02 -1.99 1.09
CA ASP A 86 -7.00 -1.66 -0.34
C ASP A 86 -5.99 -2.56 -1.05
N LEU A 87 -6.49 -3.66 -1.63
CA LEU A 87 -5.65 -4.67 -2.27
C LEU A 87 -4.98 -4.16 -3.55
N TYR A 88 -5.59 -3.19 -4.24
CA TYR A 88 -4.99 -2.60 -5.43
C TYR A 88 -3.76 -1.79 -5.03
N LYS A 89 -3.91 -0.87 -4.06
CA LYS A 89 -2.78 -0.06 -3.58
C LYS A 89 -1.70 -0.91 -2.91
N LEU A 90 -2.10 -1.96 -2.18
CA LEU A 90 -1.15 -2.91 -1.61
C LEU A 90 -0.30 -3.59 -2.69
N SER A 91 -0.95 -4.17 -3.72
CA SER A 91 -0.24 -4.82 -4.83
C SER A 91 0.64 -3.86 -5.62
N GLU A 92 0.18 -2.63 -5.82
CA GLU A 92 0.91 -1.63 -6.59
C GLU A 92 2.11 -1.08 -5.81
N THR A 93 1.98 -0.98 -4.49
CA THR A 93 3.09 -0.63 -3.58
C THR A 93 4.16 -1.72 -3.59
N ASP A 94 3.77 -2.99 -3.52
CA ASP A 94 4.69 -4.13 -3.66
C ASP A 94 5.43 -4.08 -5.01
N ARG A 95 4.71 -3.81 -6.11
CA ARG A 95 5.29 -3.65 -7.46
C ARG A 95 6.34 -2.53 -7.52
N ILE A 96 6.05 -1.39 -6.90
CA ILE A 96 6.99 -0.24 -6.84
C ILE A 96 8.23 -0.62 -6.03
N ALA A 97 8.08 -1.28 -4.89
CA ALA A 97 9.21 -1.74 -4.08
C ALA A 97 10.11 -2.72 -4.85
N ASP A 98 9.53 -3.64 -5.62
CA ASP A 98 10.29 -4.55 -6.49
C ASP A 98 11.03 -3.81 -7.60
N ALA A 99 10.38 -2.82 -8.24
CA ALA A 99 11.01 -2.00 -9.28
C ALA A 99 12.20 -1.18 -8.74
N VAL A 100 12.07 -0.65 -7.52
CA VAL A 100 13.16 0.10 -6.86
C VAL A 100 14.30 -0.82 -6.45
N THR A 101 14.00 -1.95 -5.81
CA THR A 101 15.05 -2.88 -5.34
C THR A 101 15.76 -3.64 -6.47
N SER A 102 15.12 -3.79 -7.63
CA SER A 102 15.76 -4.33 -8.84
C SER A 102 16.59 -3.29 -9.61
N GLY A 103 16.53 -2.02 -9.22
CA GLY A 103 17.20 -0.92 -9.93
C GLY A 103 16.48 -0.47 -11.21
N ALA A 104 15.30 -1.01 -11.52
CA ALA A 104 14.49 -0.58 -12.65
C ALA A 104 13.86 0.81 -12.43
N MET A 105 13.77 1.26 -11.17
CA MET A 105 13.24 2.56 -10.76
C MET A 105 14.17 3.18 -9.69
N GLY A 106 14.46 4.47 -9.80
CA GLY A 106 15.22 5.19 -8.75
C GLY A 106 14.38 5.48 -7.50
N LEU A 107 15.03 5.77 -6.37
CA LEU A 107 14.36 6.06 -5.09
C LEU A 107 13.35 7.21 -5.20
N ASP A 108 13.77 8.34 -5.79
CA ASP A 108 12.91 9.53 -5.96
C ASP A 108 11.67 9.23 -6.82
N ALA A 109 11.86 8.50 -7.91
CA ALA A 109 10.76 8.06 -8.78
C ALA A 109 9.82 7.09 -8.04
N GLY A 110 10.37 6.22 -7.18
CA GLY A 110 9.60 5.33 -6.32
C GLY A 110 8.72 6.10 -5.32
N PHE A 111 9.25 7.14 -4.70
CA PHE A 111 8.47 8.03 -3.82
C PHE A 111 7.33 8.73 -4.57
N GLU A 112 7.61 9.26 -5.75
CA GLU A 112 6.58 9.91 -6.57
C GLU A 112 5.50 8.93 -7.01
N ALA A 113 5.89 7.73 -7.45
CA ALA A 113 4.97 6.67 -7.82
C ALA A 113 4.07 6.24 -6.65
N MET A 114 4.65 6.09 -5.45
CA MET A 114 3.89 5.81 -4.24
C MET A 114 2.89 6.93 -3.93
N ARG A 115 3.30 8.21 -3.94
CA ARG A 115 2.37 9.34 -3.75
C ARG A 115 1.25 9.38 -4.78
N ALA A 116 1.51 8.95 -6.01
CA ALA A 116 0.48 8.91 -7.05
C ALA A 116 -0.66 7.93 -6.70
N LEU A 117 -0.44 6.92 -5.84
CA LEU A 117 -1.47 5.98 -5.37
C LEU A 117 -2.49 6.61 -4.43
N ASP A 118 -2.19 7.78 -3.85
CA ASP A 118 -3.13 8.50 -2.99
C ASP A 118 -4.10 9.38 -3.79
N ARG A 119 -3.96 9.43 -5.12
CA ARG A 119 -4.89 10.16 -5.97
C ARG A 119 -6.29 9.54 -5.90
N PRO A 120 -7.35 10.37 -5.91
CA PRO A 120 -8.71 9.88 -5.88
C PRO A 120 -9.02 9.05 -7.14
N PRO A 121 -9.93 8.07 -7.04
CA PRO A 121 -10.35 7.27 -8.18
C PRO A 121 -10.95 8.17 -9.27
N SER A 122 -10.71 7.80 -10.53
CA SER A 122 -11.30 8.51 -11.68
C SER A 122 -12.81 8.25 -11.78
N CYS A 123 -13.56 9.18 -12.38
CA CYS A 123 -15.00 9.01 -12.61
C CYS A 123 -15.34 7.72 -13.36
N LEU A 124 -14.47 7.30 -14.29
CA LEU A 124 -14.64 6.04 -15.02
C LEU A 124 -14.53 4.83 -14.09
N SER A 125 -13.57 4.84 -13.15
CA SER A 125 -13.44 3.78 -12.14
C SER A 125 -14.68 3.68 -11.27
N LEU A 126 -15.24 4.81 -10.87
CA LEU A 126 -16.48 4.88 -10.09
C LEU A 126 -17.68 4.30 -10.87
N ILE A 127 -17.82 4.66 -12.15
CA ILE A 127 -18.89 4.14 -13.02
C ILE A 127 -18.75 2.62 -13.21
N LEU A 128 -17.54 2.14 -13.50
CA LEU A 128 -17.26 0.71 -13.66
C LEU A 128 -17.54 -0.07 -12.38
N THR A 129 -17.23 0.50 -11.22
CA THR A 129 -17.54 -0.11 -9.92
C THR A 129 -19.05 -0.27 -9.76
N ALA A 130 -19.84 0.78 -9.97
CA ALA A 130 -21.30 0.69 -9.91
C ALA A 130 -21.88 -0.34 -10.91
N PHE A 131 -21.28 -0.45 -12.10
CA PHE A 131 -21.64 -1.46 -13.09
C PHE A 131 -21.28 -2.89 -12.65
N ALA A 132 -20.12 -3.09 -12.00
CA ALA A 132 -19.70 -4.37 -11.48
C ALA A 132 -20.65 -4.87 -10.36
N PHE A 133 -21.12 -3.97 -9.48
CA PHE A 133 -22.13 -4.30 -8.46
C PHE A 133 -23.46 -4.74 -9.11
N ARG A 134 -23.93 -4.01 -10.11
CA ARG A 134 -25.12 -4.38 -10.90
C ARG A 134 -24.96 -5.77 -11.52
N LEU A 135 -23.84 -6.01 -12.20
CA LEU A 135 -23.59 -7.26 -12.91
C LEU A 135 -23.47 -8.44 -11.94
N SER A 136 -22.81 -8.25 -10.80
CA SER A 136 -22.66 -9.28 -9.76
C SER A 136 -24.01 -9.66 -9.15
N ALA A 137 -24.84 -8.67 -8.79
CA ALA A 137 -26.17 -8.93 -8.24
C ALA A 137 -27.11 -9.59 -9.25
N ALA A 138 -27.11 -9.14 -10.51
CA ALA A 138 -27.86 -9.77 -11.58
C ALA A 138 -27.39 -11.21 -11.83
N SER A 139 -26.08 -11.48 -11.80
CA SER A 139 -25.53 -12.82 -11.97
C SER A 139 -25.94 -13.77 -10.83
N ALA A 140 -25.90 -13.30 -9.58
CA ALA A 140 -26.34 -14.07 -8.43
C ALA A 140 -27.84 -14.47 -8.51
N ALA A 141 -28.69 -13.60 -9.07
CA ALA A 141 -30.10 -13.90 -9.33
C ALA A 141 -30.33 -14.75 -10.59
N GLY A 142 -29.46 -14.62 -11.60
CA GLY A 142 -29.54 -15.39 -12.83
C GLY A 142 -29.08 -16.85 -12.67
N LEU A 143 -28.14 -17.13 -11.76
CA LEU A 143 -27.59 -18.48 -11.53
C LEU A 143 -28.65 -19.54 -11.18
N PRO A 144 -29.61 -19.29 -10.27
CA PRO A 144 -30.72 -20.21 -10.00
C PRO A 144 -31.83 -20.15 -11.06
N ARG A 145 -31.64 -19.41 -12.17
CA ARG A 145 -32.62 -19.20 -13.26
C ARG A 145 -33.94 -18.56 -12.79
N LEU A 146 -33.85 -17.53 -11.94
CA LEU A 146 -35.04 -16.76 -11.56
C LEU A 146 -35.67 -16.07 -12.78
N PRO A 147 -36.95 -15.70 -12.69
CA PRO A 147 -37.61 -14.84 -13.68
C PRO A 147 -36.76 -13.61 -14.04
N TRP A 148 -36.89 -13.16 -15.29
CA TRP A 148 -36.15 -12.00 -15.79
C TRP A 148 -36.43 -10.73 -14.97
N LEU A 149 -37.64 -10.61 -14.41
CA LEU A 149 -38.03 -9.52 -13.50
C LEU A 149 -37.19 -9.52 -12.22
N ASP A 150 -37.02 -10.67 -11.58
CA ASP A 150 -36.23 -10.79 -10.34
C ASP A 150 -34.75 -10.49 -10.60
N THR A 151 -34.23 -10.92 -11.75
CA THR A 151 -32.87 -10.60 -12.20
C THR A 151 -32.69 -9.10 -12.43
N ALA A 152 -33.67 -8.43 -13.04
CA ALA A 152 -33.66 -6.99 -13.28
C ALA A 152 -33.75 -6.19 -11.96
N VAL A 153 -34.59 -6.62 -11.02
CA VAL A 153 -34.68 -6.03 -9.68
C VAL A 153 -33.37 -6.21 -8.92
N ALA A 154 -32.78 -7.41 -8.92
CA ALA A 154 -31.49 -7.68 -8.29
C ALA A 154 -30.37 -6.80 -8.86
N GLY A 155 -30.29 -6.68 -10.19
CA GLY A 155 -29.33 -5.80 -10.85
C GLY A 155 -29.53 -4.33 -10.49
N THR A 156 -30.77 -3.85 -10.43
CA THR A 156 -31.08 -2.46 -10.06
C THR A 156 -30.70 -2.17 -8.61
N THR A 157 -31.04 -3.07 -7.68
CA THR A 157 -30.64 -2.98 -6.27
C THR A 157 -29.12 -3.00 -6.13
N GLY A 158 -28.42 -3.88 -6.85
CA GLY A 158 -26.97 -3.91 -6.91
C GLY A 158 -26.38 -2.58 -7.42
N SER A 159 -26.97 -2.00 -8.47
CA SER A 159 -26.55 -0.70 -8.99
C SER A 159 -26.71 0.43 -7.96
N LEU A 160 -27.81 0.43 -7.19
CA LEU A 160 -28.04 1.41 -6.13
C LEU A 160 -27.02 1.25 -4.99
N LEU A 161 -26.72 0.00 -4.60
CA LEU A 161 -25.68 -0.29 -3.62
C LEU A 161 -24.30 0.16 -4.11
N GLY A 162 -23.98 -0.05 -5.39
CA GLY A 162 -22.72 0.41 -5.99
C GLY A 162 -22.61 1.93 -6.00
N LEU A 163 -23.70 2.65 -6.27
CA LEU A 163 -23.74 4.12 -6.20
C LEU A 163 -23.58 4.62 -4.75
N LEU A 164 -24.23 3.96 -3.79
CA LEU A 164 -24.07 4.26 -2.37
C LEU A 164 -22.61 4.07 -1.92
N ALA A 165 -22.01 2.93 -2.27
CA ALA A 165 -20.63 2.59 -1.92
C ALA A 165 -19.60 3.54 -2.53
N VAL A 166 -19.90 4.15 -3.67
CA VAL A 166 -19.07 5.19 -4.30
C VAL A 166 -19.28 6.57 -3.66
N ALA A 167 -20.44 6.82 -3.04
CA ALA A 167 -20.80 8.11 -2.46
C ALA A 167 -20.38 8.27 -1.00
N THR A 168 -20.15 7.18 -0.27
CA THR A 168 -19.66 7.14 1.12
C THR A 168 -18.15 6.99 1.19
#